data_AF-A0AAP2ZBX9-F1
#
_entry.id   AF-A0AAP2ZBX9-F1
#
_cell.length_a   1.000
_cell.length_b   1.000
_cell.length_c   1.000
_cell.angle_alpha   90.00
_cell.angle_beta   90.00
_cell.angle_gamma   90.00
#
_symmetry.space_group_name_H-M   'P 1'
#
loop_
_entity.id
_entity.type
_entity.pdbx_description
1 polymer ?
#
loop_
_entity_poly.entity_id
_entity_poly.type
_entity_poly.pdbx_seq_one_letter_code
_entity_poly.pdbx_strand_id
1 'polypeptide(L)'
;MIEWYDEDREFKPPDEKPHNEGVLLFSNSRSCYDDDIENILEEITKGISGYGNTIEIEPHGDGLDLMKEDAVEAEEHFLVNSLWIIHHECILDSELKKDFRFCIQHTPPQTMILVWIDGPEKKHDEIEADIEEAVDSDKVEIVKTKKMLTHLIERYLGKEANPKMGKEKVIAWNNNVWRILDMRC
;
A
#
# COMPACT_ATOMS: atom_id res chain seq x y z
N MET A 1 -24.50 -24.79 -26.42
CA MET A 1 -23.69 -25.98 -26.05
C MET A 1 -22.95 -25.61 -24.78
N ILE A 2 -23.00 -26.49 -23.79
CA ILE A 2 -22.36 -26.30 -22.48
C ILE A 2 -20.88 -26.61 -22.67
N GLU A 3 -20.03 -25.60 -22.55
CA GLU A 3 -18.58 -25.80 -22.43
C GLU A 3 -18.31 -26.29 -21.01
N TRP A 4 -17.77 -27.50 -20.95
CA TRP A 4 -17.36 -28.15 -19.71
C TRP A 4 -16.10 -27.42 -19.22
N TYR A 5 -16.15 -26.93 -17.98
CA TYR A 5 -14.95 -26.46 -17.30
C TYR A 5 -14.05 -27.68 -17.06
N ASP A 6 -12.82 -27.65 -17.59
CA ASP A 6 -11.78 -28.63 -17.29
C ASP A 6 -11.48 -28.60 -15.78
N GLU A 7 -11.98 -29.61 -15.05
CA GLU A 7 -11.78 -29.79 -13.61
C GLU A 7 -10.37 -30.29 -13.21
N ASP A 8 -9.42 -30.45 -14.14
CA ASP A 8 -8.13 -31.08 -13.87
C ASP A 8 -6.89 -30.25 -14.25
N ARG A 9 -6.96 -28.91 -14.15
CA ARG A 9 -5.71 -28.15 -13.95
C ARG A 9 -5.33 -28.21 -12.48
N GLU A 10 -4.44 -29.13 -12.13
CA GLU A 10 -3.60 -28.99 -10.94
C GLU A 10 -2.95 -27.61 -10.99
N PHE A 11 -3.54 -26.64 -10.30
CA PHE A 11 -2.91 -25.36 -10.05
C PHE A 11 -1.79 -25.64 -9.06
N LYS A 12 -0.61 -25.99 -9.57
CA LYS A 12 0.61 -25.79 -8.82
C LYS A 12 0.70 -24.28 -8.62
N PRO A 13 0.64 -23.76 -7.37
CA PRO A 13 0.95 -22.36 -7.16
C PRO A 13 2.30 -22.10 -7.86
N PRO A 14 2.46 -20.98 -8.57
CA PRO A 14 3.78 -20.61 -9.09
C PRO A 14 4.75 -20.76 -7.92
N ASP A 15 5.89 -21.43 -8.18
CA ASP A 15 6.91 -21.82 -7.18
C ASP A 15 6.81 -20.96 -5.94
N GLU A 16 6.62 -21.56 -4.76
CA GLU A 16 6.55 -20.90 -3.45
C GLU A 16 7.83 -20.07 -3.21
N LYS A 17 7.98 -18.97 -3.94
CA LYS A 17 8.84 -17.88 -3.56
C LYS A 17 8.21 -17.35 -2.28
N PRO A 18 9.00 -17.19 -1.20
CA PRO A 18 8.50 -16.51 -0.03
C PRO A 18 7.89 -15.18 -0.49
N HIS A 19 6.59 -15.01 -0.22
CA HIS A 19 5.91 -13.75 -0.44
C HIS A 19 6.40 -12.81 0.66
N ASN A 20 7.29 -11.89 0.31
CA ASN A 20 7.65 -10.79 1.17
C ASN A 20 6.67 -9.66 0.89
N GLU A 21 5.95 -9.22 1.93
CA GLU A 21 5.11 -8.03 1.79
C GLU A 21 5.97 -6.80 1.94
N GLY A 22 5.98 -5.95 0.93
CA GLY A 22 6.61 -4.65 1.01
C GLY A 22 5.61 -3.60 1.46
N VAL A 23 5.97 -2.85 2.50
CA VAL A 23 5.22 -1.67 2.96
C VAL A 23 5.94 -0.42 2.47
N LEU A 24 5.29 0.35 1.61
CA LEU A 24 5.81 1.64 1.18
C LEU A 24 5.42 2.72 2.16
N LEU A 25 6.42 3.46 2.62
CA LEU A 25 6.25 4.61 3.48
C LEU A 25 6.69 5.89 2.75
N PHE A 26 5.75 6.81 2.49
CA PHE A 26 6.02 8.12 1.91
C PHE A 26 5.91 9.18 3.01
N SER A 27 7.04 9.73 3.46
CA SER A 27 7.04 10.74 4.52
C SER A 27 8.27 11.62 4.52
N ASN A 28 8.06 12.93 4.71
CA ASN A 28 9.11 13.87 5.08
C ASN A 28 9.37 13.93 6.60
N SER A 29 8.53 13.24 7.39
CA SER A 29 8.60 13.19 8.85
C SER A 29 8.76 11.75 9.33
N ARG A 30 9.62 11.54 10.35
CA ARG A 30 9.66 10.25 11.05
C ARG A 30 8.59 10.14 12.14
N SER A 31 7.97 11.25 12.52
CA SER A 31 6.92 11.30 13.52
C SER A 31 5.56 11.00 12.90
N CYS A 32 4.77 10.19 13.60
CA CYS A 32 3.37 9.88 13.33
C CYS A 32 2.63 9.78 14.68
N TYR A 33 1.74 10.73 14.97
CA TYR A 33 0.99 10.79 16.25
C TYR A 33 1.90 10.80 17.49
N ASP A 34 2.92 11.66 17.50
CA ASP A 34 3.92 11.81 18.58
C ASP A 34 4.80 10.56 18.81
N ASP A 35 4.83 9.62 17.87
CA ASP A 35 5.64 8.40 17.92
C ASP A 35 6.44 8.23 16.61
N ASP A 36 7.44 7.37 16.61
CA ASP A 36 8.16 7.04 15.37
C ASP A 36 7.33 6.06 14.53
N ILE A 37 7.11 6.39 13.25
CA ILE A 37 6.33 5.54 12.35
C ILE A 37 6.95 4.16 12.15
N GLU A 38 8.28 4.04 12.16
CA GLU A 38 8.95 2.74 12.06
C GLU A 38 8.66 1.90 13.30
N ASN A 39 8.65 2.49 14.50
CA ASN A 39 8.27 1.80 15.73
C ASN A 39 6.82 1.29 15.67
N ILE A 40 5.88 2.12 15.18
CA ILE A 40 4.48 1.71 15.01
C ILE A 40 4.39 0.50 14.07
N LEU A 41 5.09 0.53 12.94
CA LEU A 41 5.07 -0.56 11.96
C LEU A 41 5.75 -1.82 12.50
N GLU A 42 6.86 -1.69 13.23
CA GLU A 42 7.51 -2.81 13.90
C GLU A 42 6.60 -3.48 14.94
N GLU A 43 5.89 -2.70 15.75
CA GLU A 43 4.94 -3.22 16.73
C GLU A 43 3.82 -4.03 16.06
N ILE A 44 3.25 -3.48 14.97
CA ILE A 44 2.19 -4.14 14.21
C ILE A 44 2.70 -5.43 13.57
N THR A 45 3.81 -5.37 12.84
CA THR A 45 4.36 -6.51 12.09
C THR A 45 4.74 -7.66 13.02
N LYS A 46 5.37 -7.38 14.18
CA LYS A 46 5.65 -8.40 15.22
C LYS A 46 4.38 -9.06 15.76
N GLY A 47 3.25 -8.37 15.76
CA GLY A 47 1.94 -8.90 16.15
C GLY A 47 1.31 -9.85 15.13
N ILE A 48 1.78 -9.88 13.88
CA ILE A 48 1.19 -10.70 12.82
C ILE A 48 1.66 -12.16 12.92
N SER A 49 0.75 -13.03 13.36
CA SER A 49 1.03 -14.44 13.59
C SER A 49 1.50 -15.19 12.33
N GLY A 50 2.71 -15.74 12.40
CA GLY A 50 3.25 -16.68 11.41
C GLY A 50 3.54 -16.11 10.03
N TYR A 51 3.50 -14.79 9.89
CA TYR A 51 3.78 -14.03 8.66
C TYR A 51 4.52 -12.71 8.94
N GLY A 52 4.47 -12.18 10.17
CA GLY A 52 5.12 -10.91 10.53
C GLY A 52 6.61 -10.81 10.19
N ASN A 53 7.35 -11.92 10.30
CA ASN A 53 8.79 -11.96 10.04
C ASN A 53 9.16 -11.92 8.54
N THR A 54 8.18 -11.99 7.63
CA THR A 54 8.39 -11.89 6.18
C THR A 54 7.90 -10.55 5.63
N ILE A 55 7.45 -9.64 6.49
CA ILE A 55 7.03 -8.31 6.10
C ILE A 55 8.25 -7.42 6.12
N GLU A 56 8.60 -6.87 4.96
CA GLU A 56 9.69 -5.94 4.77
C GLU A 56 9.08 -4.54 4.76
N ILE A 57 9.37 -3.77 5.81
CA ILE A 57 9.06 -2.35 5.81
C ILE A 57 10.15 -1.70 4.98
N GLU A 58 9.77 -1.06 3.88
CA GLU A 58 10.69 -0.27 3.08
C GLU A 58 10.48 1.22 3.44
N PRO A 59 11.23 1.76 4.43
CA PRO A 59 11.14 3.16 4.80
C PRO A 59 11.76 3.99 3.67
N HIS A 60 10.92 4.48 2.77
CA HIS A 60 11.38 5.19 1.58
C HIS A 60 11.16 6.70 1.72
N GLY A 61 12.17 7.37 2.31
CA GLY A 61 12.48 8.74 1.89
C GLY A 61 12.83 8.77 0.39
N ASP A 62 13.46 7.71 -0.11
CA ASP A 62 13.89 7.55 -1.49
C ASP A 62 12.73 7.36 -2.48
N GLY A 63 11.52 6.99 -2.03
CA GLY A 63 10.35 6.83 -2.91
C GLY A 63 9.79 8.17 -3.38
N LEU A 64 9.83 9.19 -2.50
CA LEU A 64 9.51 10.55 -2.91
C LEU A 64 10.55 11.10 -3.89
N ASP A 65 11.83 10.78 -3.67
CA ASP A 65 12.92 11.22 -4.54
C ASP A 65 12.92 10.43 -5.87
N LEU A 66 12.64 9.13 -5.87
CA LEU A 66 12.51 8.29 -7.06
C LEU A 66 11.33 8.74 -7.92
N MET A 67 10.19 9.10 -7.31
CA MET A 67 9.05 9.69 -8.03
C MET A 67 9.42 11.01 -8.74
N LYS A 68 10.37 11.77 -8.19
CA LYS A 68 10.90 13.01 -8.79
C LYS A 68 11.97 12.77 -9.84
N GLU A 69 12.81 11.75 -9.66
CA GLU A 69 14.00 11.49 -10.47
C GLU A 69 13.70 10.60 -11.68
N ASP A 70 12.97 9.50 -11.49
CA ASP A 70 12.59 8.56 -12.55
C ASP A 70 11.19 8.00 -12.30
N ALA A 71 10.18 8.67 -12.86
CA ALA A 71 8.78 8.29 -12.69
C ALA A 71 8.44 6.88 -13.20
N VAL A 72 9.22 6.32 -14.14
CA VAL A 72 8.98 4.97 -14.69
C VAL A 72 9.49 3.91 -13.72
N GLU A 73 10.74 4.05 -13.25
CA GLU A 73 11.32 3.17 -12.24
C GLU A 73 10.55 3.25 -10.91
N ALA A 74 10.15 4.47 -10.52
CA ALA A 74 9.32 4.72 -9.36
C ALA A 74 8.01 3.93 -9.42
N GLU A 75 7.34 3.96 -10.57
CA GLU A 75 6.07 3.28 -10.74
C GLU A 75 6.19 1.76 -10.69
N GLU A 76 7.22 1.18 -11.33
CA GLU A 76 7.47 -0.27 -11.23
C GLU A 76 7.75 -0.69 -9.78
N HIS A 77 8.55 0.10 -9.06
CA HIS A 77 8.83 -0.12 -7.64
C HIS A 77 7.58 0.03 -6.77
N PHE A 78 6.70 0.99 -7.07
CA PHE A 78 5.52 1.22 -6.25
C PHE A 78 4.44 0.16 -6.45
N LEU A 79 4.23 -0.29 -7.70
CA LEU A 79 3.15 -1.22 -8.05
C LEU A 79 3.34 -2.61 -7.43
N VAL A 80 4.57 -3.03 -7.14
CA VAL A 80 4.87 -4.32 -6.50
C VAL A 80 4.66 -4.33 -4.99
N ASN A 81 4.30 -3.20 -4.38
CA ASN A 81 4.02 -3.09 -2.95
C ASN A 81 2.51 -2.92 -2.72
N SER A 82 1.92 -3.79 -1.90
CA SER A 82 0.46 -3.82 -1.75
C SER A 82 -0.08 -2.93 -0.63
N LEU A 83 0.78 -2.45 0.28
CA LEU A 83 0.42 -1.50 1.33
C LEU A 83 1.24 -0.21 1.21
N TRP A 84 0.56 0.92 1.02
CA TRP A 84 1.16 2.25 0.96
C TRP A 84 0.69 3.07 2.16
N ILE A 85 1.62 3.73 2.83
CA ILE A 85 1.38 4.55 4.01
C ILE A 85 1.99 5.92 3.72
N ILE A 86 1.15 6.93 3.60
CA ILE A 86 1.54 8.24 3.08
C ILE A 86 1.22 9.33 4.11
N HIS A 87 2.21 10.17 4.41
CA HIS A 87 1.99 11.36 5.22
C HIS A 87 1.17 12.37 4.43
N HIS A 88 0.11 12.94 5.03
CA HIS A 88 -0.77 13.87 4.32
C HIS A 88 -0.04 15.03 3.62
N GLU A 89 1.01 15.60 4.23
CA GLU A 89 1.78 16.69 3.63
C GLU A 89 2.43 16.31 2.30
N CYS A 90 2.78 15.02 2.08
CA CYS A 90 3.35 14.57 0.82
C CYS A 90 2.33 14.60 -0.32
N ILE A 91 1.06 14.30 -0.04
CA ILE A 91 -0.03 14.38 -1.04
C ILE A 91 -0.43 15.82 -1.33
N LEU A 92 -0.38 16.66 -0.29
CA LEU A 92 -0.71 18.08 -0.39
C LEU A 92 0.44 18.92 -0.98
N ASP A 93 1.61 18.33 -1.20
CA ASP A 93 2.69 18.96 -1.94
C ASP A 93 2.26 19.23 -3.38
N SER A 94 2.20 20.51 -3.73
CA SER A 94 1.76 20.97 -5.04
C SER A 94 2.61 20.43 -6.21
N GLU A 95 3.87 20.07 -5.95
CA GLU A 95 4.76 19.53 -6.98
C GLU A 95 4.45 18.07 -7.29
N LEU A 96 4.01 17.28 -6.29
CA LEU A 96 3.77 15.84 -6.40
C LEU A 96 2.30 15.44 -6.50
N LYS A 97 1.37 16.38 -6.27
CA LYS A 97 -0.09 16.13 -6.26
C LYS A 97 -0.57 15.35 -7.50
N LYS A 98 -0.03 15.67 -8.68
CA LYS A 98 -0.42 14.99 -9.95
C LYS A 98 0.16 13.58 -10.05
N ASP A 99 1.40 13.40 -9.63
CA ASP A 99 2.09 12.11 -9.70
C ASP A 99 1.46 11.12 -8.72
N PHE A 100 1.16 11.56 -7.48
CA PHE A 100 0.40 10.75 -6.54
C PHE A 100 -0.97 10.35 -7.08
N ARG A 101 -1.75 11.31 -7.62
CA ARG A 101 -3.05 11.01 -8.22
C ARG A 101 -2.92 9.96 -9.32
N PHE A 102 -1.95 10.12 -10.21
CA PHE A 102 -1.70 9.19 -11.30
C PHE A 102 -1.34 7.79 -10.76
N CYS A 103 -0.33 7.67 -9.90
CA CYS A 103 0.11 6.40 -9.34
C CYS A 103 -1.02 5.68 -8.60
N ILE A 104 -1.76 6.38 -7.73
CA ILE A 104 -2.89 5.83 -6.95
C ILE A 104 -3.96 5.23 -7.86
N GLN A 105 -4.33 5.94 -8.93
CA GLN A 105 -5.34 5.46 -9.89
C GLN A 105 -4.89 4.18 -10.61
N HIS A 106 -3.59 4.00 -10.84
CA HIS A 106 -3.02 2.86 -11.55
C HIS A 106 -2.60 1.70 -10.66
N THR A 107 -2.70 1.83 -9.32
CA THR A 107 -2.45 0.71 -8.41
C THR A 107 -3.40 -0.47 -8.64
N PRO A 108 -2.94 -1.72 -8.44
CA PRO A 108 -3.82 -2.89 -8.44
C PRO A 108 -5.01 -2.73 -7.47
N PRO A 109 -6.21 -3.26 -7.78
CA PRO A 109 -7.39 -3.13 -6.92
C PRO A 109 -7.25 -3.67 -5.49
N GLN A 110 -6.27 -4.54 -5.24
CA GLN A 110 -6.00 -5.12 -3.92
C GLN A 110 -5.03 -4.28 -3.07
N THR A 111 -4.49 -3.19 -3.63
CA THR A 111 -3.57 -2.29 -2.93
C THR A 111 -4.33 -1.50 -1.88
N MET A 112 -3.82 -1.46 -0.65
CA MET A 112 -4.33 -0.60 0.41
C MET A 112 -3.47 0.65 0.50
N ILE A 113 -4.11 1.81 0.43
CA ILE A 113 -3.43 3.10 0.50
C ILE A 113 -3.99 3.87 1.69
N LEU A 114 -3.13 4.14 2.66
CA LEU A 114 -3.46 4.82 3.90
C LEU A 114 -2.80 6.19 3.89
N VAL A 115 -3.58 7.25 4.09
CA VAL A 115 -3.06 8.61 4.23
C VAL A 115 -3.28 9.07 5.65
N TRP A 116 -2.21 9.22 6.43
CA TRP A 116 -2.36 9.66 7.82
C TRP A 116 -2.26 11.17 7.96
N ILE A 117 -3.18 11.73 8.73
CA ILE A 117 -3.19 13.14 9.12
C ILE A 117 -2.37 13.28 10.40
N ASP A 118 -1.21 13.92 10.31
CA ASP A 118 -0.37 14.30 11.46
C ASP A 118 -0.55 15.79 11.75
N GLY A 119 -1.58 16.12 12.53
CA GLY A 119 -1.91 17.50 12.82
C GLY A 119 -2.98 17.65 13.89
N PRO A 120 -3.27 18.89 14.33
CA PRO A 120 -4.28 19.13 15.37
C PRO A 120 -5.65 18.60 14.96
N GLU A 121 -6.34 17.88 15.85
CA GLU A 121 -7.68 17.29 15.57
C GLU A 121 -8.68 18.28 14.97
N LYS A 122 -8.64 19.54 15.43
CA LYS A 122 -9.50 20.63 14.92
C LYS A 122 -9.33 20.94 13.42
N LYS A 123 -8.27 20.45 12.77
CA LYS A 123 -7.97 20.61 11.35
C LYS A 123 -8.21 19.34 10.54
N HIS A 124 -8.52 18.21 11.17
CA HIS A 124 -8.59 16.92 10.47
C HIS A 124 -9.61 16.93 9.33
N ASP A 125 -10.77 17.54 9.52
CA ASP A 125 -11.81 17.57 8.47
C ASP A 125 -11.43 18.49 7.29
N GLU A 126 -10.67 19.56 7.54
CA GLU A 126 -10.14 20.44 6.49
C GLU A 126 -9.08 19.69 5.67
N ILE A 127 -8.13 19.05 6.35
CA ILE A 127 -7.06 18.26 5.72
C ILE A 127 -7.63 17.06 4.95
N GLU A 128 -8.63 16.37 5.50
CA GLU A 128 -9.32 15.27 4.83
C GLU A 128 -9.92 15.72 3.50
N ALA A 129 -10.66 16.84 3.49
CA ALA A 129 -11.24 17.38 2.27
C ALA A 129 -10.17 17.73 1.23
N ASP A 130 -9.04 18.31 1.65
CA ASP A 130 -7.92 18.63 0.76
C ASP A 130 -7.28 17.35 0.16
N ILE A 131 -7.14 16.28 0.95
CA ILE A 131 -6.63 14.98 0.47
C ILE A 131 -7.61 14.35 -0.51
N GLU A 132 -8.91 14.34 -0.20
CA GLU A 132 -9.95 13.79 -1.08
C GLU A 132 -9.94 14.50 -2.43
N GLU A 133 -9.85 15.84 -2.44
CA GLU A 133 -9.70 16.62 -3.67
C GLU A 133 -8.41 16.28 -4.41
N ALA A 134 -7.30 16.10 -3.68
CA ALA A 134 -6.01 15.81 -4.29
C ALA A 134 -5.99 14.48 -5.02
N VAL A 135 -6.48 13.44 -4.35
CA VAL A 135 -6.36 12.08 -4.86
C VAL A 135 -7.51 11.70 -5.78
N ASP A 136 -8.75 12.09 -5.46
CA ASP A 136 -9.95 11.71 -6.22
C ASP A 136 -10.00 10.19 -6.51
N SER A 137 -9.88 9.39 -5.44
CA SER A 137 -9.91 7.93 -5.51
C SER A 137 -10.58 7.31 -4.27
N ASP A 138 -11.40 6.30 -4.52
CA ASP A 138 -12.05 5.44 -3.52
C ASP A 138 -11.11 4.39 -2.91
N LYS A 139 -9.87 4.27 -3.42
CA LYS A 139 -8.85 3.34 -2.90
C LYS A 139 -8.12 3.86 -1.68
N VAL A 140 -8.28 5.15 -1.34
CA VAL A 140 -7.56 5.80 -0.26
C VAL A 140 -8.40 5.84 1.00
N GLU A 141 -7.83 5.35 2.09
CA GLU A 141 -8.39 5.45 3.42
C GLU A 141 -7.65 6.56 4.18
N ILE A 142 -8.38 7.60 4.60
CA ILE A 142 -7.81 8.72 5.35
C ILE A 142 -7.83 8.39 6.84
N VAL A 143 -6.66 8.46 7.48
CA VAL A 143 -6.43 7.97 8.83
C VAL A 143 -6.21 9.15 9.78
N LYS A 144 -7.14 9.33 10.72
CA LYS A 144 -7.14 10.46 11.67
C LYS A 144 -6.48 10.14 13.02
N THR A 145 -6.23 8.87 13.33
CA THR A 145 -5.70 8.46 14.64
C THR A 145 -4.75 7.25 14.54
N LYS A 146 -3.79 7.17 15.47
CA LYS A 146 -2.90 6.00 15.62
C LYS A 146 -3.68 4.69 15.71
N LYS A 147 -4.76 4.66 16.50
CA LYS A 147 -5.58 3.45 16.66
C LYS A 147 -6.21 2.98 15.34
N MET A 148 -6.67 3.92 14.52
CA MET A 148 -7.21 3.61 13.20
C MET A 148 -6.12 3.09 12.26
N LEU A 149 -4.93 3.73 12.26
CA LEU A 149 -3.77 3.29 11.48
C LEU A 149 -3.41 1.84 11.81
N THR A 150 -3.15 1.57 13.08
CA THR A 150 -2.82 0.23 13.59
C THR A 150 -3.86 -0.80 13.16
N HIS A 151 -5.15 -0.50 13.36
CA HIS A 151 -6.22 -1.43 13.02
C HIS A 151 -6.28 -1.78 11.53
N LEU A 152 -6.12 -0.78 10.65
CA LEU A 152 -6.19 -0.97 9.20
C LEU A 152 -5.01 -1.80 8.69
N ILE A 153 -3.80 -1.49 9.16
CA ILE A 153 -2.58 -2.23 8.82
C ILE A 153 -2.67 -3.68 9.33
N GLU A 154 -3.05 -3.89 10.59
CA GLU A 154 -3.23 -5.24 11.17
C GLU A 154 -4.26 -6.06 10.38
N ARG A 155 -5.39 -5.44 10.03
CA ARG A 155 -6.44 -6.09 9.23
C ARG A 155 -5.90 -6.52 7.87
N TYR A 156 -5.16 -5.64 7.20
CA TYR A 156 -4.62 -5.90 5.88
C TYR A 156 -3.55 -6.98 5.90
N LEU A 157 -2.48 -6.78 6.68
CA LEU A 157 -1.35 -7.69 6.79
C LEU A 157 -1.76 -9.04 7.40
N GLY A 158 -2.73 -9.05 8.32
CA GLY A 158 -3.18 -10.26 8.99
C GLY A 158 -4.14 -11.12 8.16
N LYS A 159 -4.90 -10.53 7.24
CA LYS A 159 -5.97 -11.23 6.50
C LYS A 159 -5.83 -11.19 4.99
N GLU A 160 -5.54 -10.02 4.41
CA GLU A 160 -5.61 -9.81 2.97
C GLU A 160 -4.28 -10.16 2.29
N ALA A 161 -3.19 -9.61 2.81
CA ALA A 161 -1.83 -9.87 2.33
C ALA A 161 -1.22 -11.15 2.94
N ASN A 162 -1.84 -11.72 3.98
CA ASN A 162 -1.36 -12.97 4.58
C ASN A 162 -1.63 -14.16 3.65
N PRO A 163 -0.61 -14.84 3.09
CA PRO A 163 -0.80 -15.96 2.18
C PRO A 163 -1.51 -17.16 2.83
N LYS A 164 -1.53 -17.25 4.17
CA LYS A 164 -2.26 -18.30 4.90
C LYS A 164 -3.76 -18.04 5.01
N MET A 165 -4.21 -16.80 4.86
CA MET A 165 -5.61 -16.39 5.09
C MET A 165 -6.27 -15.81 3.83
N GLY A 166 -5.49 -15.11 3.00
CA GLY A 166 -5.94 -14.35 1.83
C GLY A 166 -5.35 -14.85 0.51
N LYS A 167 -5.04 -16.14 0.39
CA LYS A 167 -4.33 -16.73 -0.76
C LYS A 167 -4.88 -16.28 -2.12
N GLU A 168 -6.21 -16.27 -2.29
CA GLU A 168 -6.84 -15.83 -3.55
C GLU A 168 -6.63 -14.34 -3.83
N LYS A 169 -6.69 -13.48 -2.79
CA LYS A 169 -6.41 -12.05 -2.93
C LYS A 169 -4.95 -11.79 -3.28
N VAL A 170 -4.01 -12.50 -2.64
CA VAL A 170 -2.57 -12.40 -2.94
C VAL A 170 -2.27 -12.83 -4.37
N ILE A 171 -2.88 -13.93 -4.84
CA ILE A 171 -2.74 -14.38 -6.25
C ILE A 171 -3.34 -13.34 -7.21
N ALA A 172 -4.55 -12.83 -6.91
CA ALA A 172 -5.21 -11.85 -7.75
C ALA A 172 -4.40 -10.55 -7.84
N TRP A 173 -3.85 -10.09 -6.71
CA TRP A 173 -2.95 -8.94 -6.65
C TRP A 173 -1.71 -9.17 -7.52
N ASN A 174 -0.97 -10.26 -7.29
CA ASN A 174 0.22 -10.61 -8.08
C ASN A 174 -0.07 -10.63 -9.59
N ASN A 175 -1.16 -11.27 -10.00
CA ASN A 175 -1.54 -11.33 -11.41
C ASN A 175 -1.89 -9.94 -11.99
N ASN A 176 -2.52 -9.07 -11.19
CA ASN A 176 -2.83 -7.70 -11.61
C ASN A 176 -1.57 -6.86 -11.77
N VAL A 177 -0.61 -6.97 -10.85
CA VAL A 177 0.70 -6.32 -10.95
C VAL A 177 1.38 -6.72 -12.26
N TRP A 178 1.56 -8.02 -12.49
CA TRP A 178 2.22 -8.52 -13.70
C TRP A 178 1.50 -8.09 -14.98
N ARG A 179 0.16 -8.09 -14.99
CA ARG A 179 -0.60 -7.61 -16.16
C ARG A 179 -0.36 -6.12 -16.43
N ILE A 180 -0.28 -5.28 -15.40
CA ILE A 180 -0.02 -3.84 -15.56
C ILE A 180 1.39 -3.62 -16.12
N LEU A 181 2.38 -4.36 -15.62
CA LEU A 181 3.76 -4.29 -16.10
C LEU A 181 3.90 -4.81 -17.55
N ASP A 182 3.28 -5.95 -17.89
CA ASP A 182 3.33 -6.54 -19.25
C ASP A 182 2.67 -5.66 -20.31
N MET A 183 1.57 -4.96 -19.97
CA MET A 183 0.86 -4.07 -20.91
C MET A 183 1.67 -2.82 -21.30
N ARG A 184 2.84 -2.60 -20.68
CA ARG A 184 3.70 -1.43 -20.90
C ARG A 184 4.98 -1.73 -21.68
N CYS A 185 5.29 -3.02 -21.90
CA CYS A 185 6.36 -3.51 -22.76
C CYS A 185 5.88 -3.66 -24.22
#